data_AF-A0A9E0IX80-F1
#
_entry.id   AF-A0A9E0IX80-F1
#
_cell.length_a   1.000
_cell.length_b   1.000
_cell.length_c   1.000
_cell.angle_alpha   90.00
_cell.angle_beta   90.00
_cell.angle_gamma   90.00
#
_symmetry.space_group_name_H-M   'P 1'
#
loop_
_entity.id
_entity.type
_entity.pdbx_description
1 polymer ?
#
loop_
_entity_poly.entity_id
_entity_poly.type
_entity_poly.pdbx_seq_one_letter_code
_entity_poly.pdbx_strand_id
1 'polypeptide(L)'
;MAIDIREINRKHLLKSDVVYRINHGLCSRLVNFRNGIMYLEVMFTNKWKKNYEETTEELAQCWRKCNEELGAAIGCKVYIVDARKHPYKKELYLQSGVASYDAKKGMLFDSSHLN
;
A
#
# COMPACT_ATOMS: atom_id res chain seq x y z
N MET A 1 -10.83 -19.94 5.55
CA MET A 1 -9.62 -19.52 6.30
C MET A 1 -9.68 -18.02 6.49
N ALA A 2 -9.58 -17.53 7.72
CA ALA A 2 -9.47 -16.10 7.98
C ALA A 2 -8.00 -15.70 7.74
N ILE A 3 -7.77 -14.70 6.89
CA ILE A 3 -6.44 -14.16 6.63
C ILE A 3 -6.04 -13.26 7.79
N ASP A 4 -4.89 -13.54 8.43
CA ASP A 4 -4.34 -12.66 9.46
C ASP A 4 -3.54 -11.51 8.82
N ILE A 5 -4.21 -10.37 8.68
CA ILE A 5 -3.62 -9.15 8.13
C ILE A 5 -2.41 -8.65 8.94
N ARG A 6 -2.37 -8.87 10.25
CA ARG A 6 -1.26 -8.41 11.10
C ARG A 6 -0.01 -9.23 10.81
N GLU A 7 -0.17 -10.53 10.67
CA GLU A 7 0.94 -11.43 10.33
C GLU A 7 1.51 -11.12 8.94
N ILE A 8 0.65 -10.93 7.93
CA ILE A 8 1.08 -10.57 6.56
C ILE A 8 1.82 -9.24 6.56
N ASN A 9 1.29 -8.21 7.23
CA ASN A 9 1.97 -6.92 7.34
C ASN A 9 3.36 -7.06 7.99
N ARG A 10 3.48 -7.86 9.05
CA ARG A 10 4.77 -8.11 9.72
C ARG A 10 5.76 -8.81 8.78
N LYS A 11 5.32 -9.85 8.06
CA LYS A 11 6.16 -10.57 7.08
C LYS A 11 6.61 -9.64 5.96
N HIS A 12 5.70 -8.86 5.39
CA HIS A 12 5.99 -7.93 4.29
C HIS A 12 6.94 -6.81 4.72
N LEU A 13 6.76 -6.28 5.92
CA LEU A 13 7.66 -5.27 6.48
C LEU A 13 9.09 -5.79 6.56
N LEU A 14 9.29 -6.98 7.14
CA LEU A 14 10.62 -7.57 7.32
C LEU A 14 11.30 -7.95 6.00
N LYS A 15 10.54 -8.38 4.99
CA LYS A 15 11.09 -8.89 3.72
C LYS A 15 11.29 -7.81 2.65
N SER A 16 10.39 -6.83 2.54
CA SER A 16 10.28 -5.99 1.34
C SER A 16 10.14 -4.50 1.66
N ASP A 17 9.31 -4.12 2.63
CA ASP A 17 8.95 -2.72 2.87
C ASP A 17 10.06 -1.93 3.59
N VAL A 18 11.03 -2.59 4.24
CA VAL A 18 12.19 -1.92 4.89
C VAL A 18 13.01 -1.11 3.90
N VAL A 19 13.25 -1.64 2.69
CA VAL A 19 14.02 -0.93 1.65
C VAL A 19 13.27 0.32 1.20
N TYR A 20 11.97 0.20 0.93
CA TYR A 20 11.12 1.32 0.53
C TYR A 20 10.99 2.38 1.64
N ARG A 21 10.85 1.97 2.91
CA ARG A 21 10.74 2.92 4.04
C ARG A 21 12.04 3.66 4.31
N ILE A 22 13.16 2.95 4.43
CA ILE A 22 14.42 3.54 4.88
C ILE A 22 15.06 4.36 3.75
N ASN A 23 15.18 3.76 2.56
CA ASN A 23 15.93 4.36 1.47
C ASN A 23 15.09 5.39 0.70
N HIS A 24 13.80 5.13 0.58
CA HIS A 24 12.93 5.85 -0.34
C HIS A 24 11.82 6.65 0.34
N GLY A 25 11.63 6.48 1.65
CA GLY A 25 10.62 7.21 2.41
C GLY A 25 9.19 6.89 1.97
N LEU A 26 8.94 5.67 1.51
CA LEU A 26 7.63 5.18 1.11
C LEU A 26 7.20 4.09 2.09
N CYS A 27 6.02 4.23 2.68
CA CYS A 27 5.51 3.29 3.67
C CYS A 27 4.20 2.70 3.16
N SER A 28 4.08 1.37 3.16
CA SER A 28 2.85 0.70 2.74
C SER A 28 2.35 -0.27 3.81
N ARG A 29 1.03 -0.46 3.89
CA ARG A 29 0.40 -1.48 4.74
C ARG A 29 -0.87 -2.03 4.11
N LEU A 30 -1.11 -3.32 4.32
CA LEU A 30 -2.38 -3.96 4.03
C LEU A 30 -3.38 -3.64 5.14
N VAL A 31 -4.47 -2.97 4.78
CA VAL A 31 -5.57 -2.61 5.68
C VAL A 31 -6.63 -3.70 5.70
N ASN A 32 -6.90 -4.30 4.54
CA ASN A 32 -7.94 -5.32 4.40
C ASN A 32 -7.69 -6.20 3.17
N PHE A 33 -8.24 -7.41 3.18
CA PHE A 33 -8.33 -8.28 2.02
C PHE A 33 -9.68 -8.98 2.03
N ARG A 34 -10.53 -8.67 1.04
CA ARG A 34 -11.89 -9.23 0.94
C ARG A 34 -12.32 -9.31 -0.52
N ASN A 35 -13.04 -10.38 -0.87
CA ASN A 35 -13.57 -10.63 -2.22
C ASN A 35 -12.48 -10.55 -3.31
N GLY A 36 -11.27 -11.01 -3.02
CA GLY A 36 -10.13 -10.92 -3.95
C GLY A 36 -9.58 -9.51 -4.16
N ILE A 37 -10.01 -8.50 -3.37
CA ILE A 37 -9.51 -7.14 -3.46
C ILE A 37 -8.60 -6.83 -2.27
N MET A 38 -7.37 -6.40 -2.57
CA MET A 38 -6.45 -5.85 -1.57
C MET A 38 -6.80 -4.40 -1.27
N TYR A 39 -6.72 -4.01 -0.01
CA TYR A 39 -6.87 -2.63 0.43
C TYR A 39 -5.55 -2.19 1.04
N LEU A 40 -4.79 -1.40 0.31
CA LEU A 40 -3.50 -0.89 0.74
C LEU A 40 -3.62 0.55 1.19
N GLU A 41 -2.83 0.91 2.18
CA GLU A 41 -2.59 2.29 2.55
C GLU A 41 -1.12 2.62 2.33
N VAL A 42 -0.88 3.74 1.67
CA VAL A 42 0.46 4.16 1.25
C VAL A 42 0.69 5.60 1.69
N MET A 43 1.78 5.79 2.41
CA MET A 43 2.25 7.10 2.83
C MET A 43 3.49 7.49 2.04
N PHE A 44 3.40 8.64 1.37
CA PHE A 44 4.48 9.27 0.65
C PHE A 44 5.17 10.27 1.56
N THR A 45 6.50 10.20 1.65
CA THR A 45 7.31 11.24 2.29
C THR A 45 8.18 11.97 1.26
N ASN A 46 8.84 13.04 1.68
CA ASN A 46 9.65 13.93 0.85
C ASN A 46 10.72 13.25 -0.02
N LYS A 47 11.19 12.05 0.35
CA LYS A 47 12.20 11.30 -0.41
C LYS A 47 11.66 10.67 -1.70
N TRP A 48 10.35 10.41 -1.79
CA TRP A 48 9.77 9.72 -2.95
C TRP A 48 9.30 10.71 -4.02
N LYS A 49 9.85 10.59 -5.23
CA LYS A 49 9.63 11.54 -6.32
C LYS A 49 8.66 11.05 -7.40
N LYS A 50 8.35 9.75 -7.45
CA LYS A 50 7.45 9.18 -8.47
C LYS A 50 6.01 9.67 -8.26
N ASN A 51 5.23 9.62 -9.34
CA ASN A 51 3.81 9.97 -9.32
C ASN A 51 2.98 8.87 -8.62
N TYR A 52 1.71 9.16 -8.34
CA TYR A 52 0.84 8.19 -7.66
C TYR A 52 0.58 6.94 -8.48
N GLU A 53 0.47 7.07 -9.81
CA GLU A 53 0.17 5.96 -10.71
C GLU A 53 1.21 4.86 -10.63
N GLU A 54 2.44 5.19 -11.04
CA GLU A 54 3.57 4.28 -11.08
C GLU A 54 3.78 3.64 -9.70
N THR A 55 3.72 4.45 -8.65
CA THR A 55 3.96 3.97 -7.28
C THR A 55 2.88 3.00 -6.82
N THR A 56 1.62 3.31 -7.08
CA THR A 56 0.51 2.46 -6.63
C THR A 56 0.52 1.12 -7.36
N GLU A 57 0.88 1.11 -8.64
CA GLU A 57 0.98 -0.11 -9.45
C GLU A 57 2.16 -0.98 -9.00
N GLU A 58 3.34 -0.36 -8.84
CA GLU A 58 4.55 -1.03 -8.36
C GLU A 58 4.33 -1.67 -6.98
N LEU A 59 3.73 -0.92 -6.04
CA LEU A 59 3.42 -1.45 -4.71
C LEU A 59 2.36 -2.55 -4.76
N ALA A 60 1.27 -2.37 -5.51
CA ALA A 60 0.22 -3.36 -5.59
C ALA A 60 0.73 -4.70 -6.15
N GLN A 61 1.59 -4.64 -7.19
CA GLN A 61 2.25 -5.82 -7.73
C GLN A 61 3.24 -6.44 -6.74
N CYS A 62 4.01 -5.62 -6.01
CA CYS A 62 4.93 -6.10 -4.97
C CYS A 62 4.17 -6.85 -3.86
N TRP A 63 3.09 -6.27 -3.34
CA TRP A 63 2.25 -6.90 -2.32
C TRP A 63 1.66 -8.24 -2.80
N ARG A 64 1.15 -8.28 -4.04
CA ARG A 64 0.59 -9.50 -4.64
C ARG A 64 1.63 -10.60 -4.83
N LYS A 65 2.84 -10.25 -5.30
CA LYS A 65 3.89 -11.24 -5.64
C LYS A 65 4.68 -11.72 -4.43
N CYS A 66 4.88 -10.86 -3.42
CA CYS A 66 5.69 -11.18 -2.26
C CYS A 66 4.92 -11.89 -1.13
N ASN A 67 3.60 -11.94 -1.19
CA ASN A 67 2.75 -12.61 -0.21
C ASN A 67 1.86 -13.63 -0.93
N GLU A 68 2.09 -14.92 -0.70
CA GLU A 68 1.36 -16.01 -1.35
C GLU A 68 -0.15 -15.92 -1.07
N GLU A 69 -0.53 -15.48 0.13
CA GLU A 69 -1.91 -15.29 0.55
C GLU A 69 -2.67 -14.26 -0.30
N LEU A 70 -1.95 -13.34 -0.93
CA LEU A 70 -2.50 -12.27 -1.76
C LEU A 70 -2.37 -12.57 -3.27
N GLY A 71 -1.73 -13.68 -3.66
CA GLY A 71 -1.47 -14.01 -5.07
C GLY A 71 -2.75 -14.12 -5.91
N ALA A 72 -3.84 -14.57 -5.29
CA ALA A 72 -5.17 -14.69 -5.90
C ALA A 72 -5.96 -13.37 -5.95
N ALA A 73 -5.36 -12.23 -5.59
CA ALA A 73 -6.01 -10.93 -5.69
C ALA A 73 -6.32 -10.57 -7.15
N ILE A 74 -7.56 -10.16 -7.40
CA ILE A 74 -8.09 -9.70 -8.69
C ILE A 74 -7.78 -8.21 -8.87
N GLY A 75 -7.74 -7.46 -7.78
CA GLY A 75 -7.47 -6.03 -7.81
C GLY A 75 -6.98 -5.47 -6.49
N CYS A 76 -6.69 -4.17 -6.52
CA CYS A 76 -6.17 -3.44 -5.38
C CYS A 76 -6.78 -2.04 -5.31
N LYS A 77 -7.18 -1.63 -4.11
CA LYS A 77 -7.58 -0.27 -3.78
C LYS A 77 -6.53 0.33 -2.86
N VAL A 78 -5.88 1.39 -3.32
CA VAL A 78 -4.82 2.09 -2.61
C VAL A 78 -5.34 3.42 -2.07
N TYR A 79 -5.18 3.62 -0.77
CA TYR A 79 -5.46 4.86 -0.08
C TYR A 79 -4.15 5.61 0.16
N ILE A 80 -4.07 6.85 -0.29
CA ILE A 80 -2.82 7.61 -0.34
C ILE A 80 -2.85 8.70 0.71
N VAL A 81 -1.78 8.79 1.49
CA VAL A 81 -1.46 9.90 2.38
C VAL A 81 -0.18 10.56 1.86
N ASP A 82 -0.25 11.83 1.46
CA ASP A 82 0.89 12.56 0.92
C ASP A 82 1.44 13.58 1.91
N ALA A 83 2.55 13.22 2.55
CA ALA A 83 3.30 14.06 3.47
C ALA A 83 4.45 14.82 2.78
N ARG A 84 4.56 14.81 1.43
CA ARG A 84 5.62 15.53 0.70
C ARG A 84 5.52 17.04 0.87
N LYS A 85 4.30 17.59 0.75
CA LYS A 85 4.03 19.03 0.95
C LYS A 85 3.82 19.41 2.40
N HIS A 86 3.36 18.45 3.21
CA HIS A 86 2.94 18.66 4.59
C HIS A 86 3.58 17.62 5.51
N PRO A 87 4.82 17.82 5.95
CA PRO A 87 5.58 16.82 6.72
C PRO A 87 4.89 16.40 8.03
N TYR A 88 4.11 17.30 8.66
CA TYR A 88 3.35 17.01 9.89
C TYR A 88 2.39 15.81 9.72
N LYS A 89 1.93 15.52 8.50
CA LYS A 89 1.06 14.35 8.24
C LYS A 89 1.76 13.03 8.54
N LYS A 90 3.10 12.97 8.43
CA LYS A 90 3.88 11.80 8.82
C LYS A 90 3.78 11.56 10.33
N GLU A 91 3.94 12.61 11.12
CA GLU A 91 3.85 12.52 12.59
C GLU A 91 2.44 12.12 13.02
N LEU A 92 1.42 12.75 12.44
CA LEU A 92 0.03 12.42 12.69
C LEU A 92 -0.29 10.97 12.32
N TYR A 93 0.19 10.50 11.16
CA TYR A 93 0.06 9.11 10.73
C TYR A 93 0.63 8.13 11.76
N LEU A 94 1.81 8.43 12.30
CA LEU A 94 2.51 7.55 13.25
C LEU A 94 1.86 7.53 14.64
N GLN A 95 1.30 8.67 15.08
CA GLN A 95 0.75 8.82 16.43
C GLN A 95 -0.74 8.45 16.52
N SER A 96 -1.51 8.81 15.51
CA SER A 96 -2.99 8.77 15.56
C SER A 96 -3.60 7.89 14.48
N GLY A 97 -2.78 7.35 13.57
CA GLY A 97 -3.25 6.73 12.34
C GLY A 97 -3.70 7.76 11.31
N VAL A 98 -4.46 7.32 10.30
CA VAL A 98 -4.86 8.20 9.20
C VAL A 98 -6.11 9.00 9.54
N ALA A 99 -5.95 10.32 9.62
CA ALA A 99 -7.06 11.26 9.75
C ALA A 99 -7.85 11.41 8.44
N SER A 100 -7.15 11.49 7.30
CA SER A 100 -7.75 11.64 5.98
C SER A 100 -6.82 11.15 4.88
N TYR A 101 -7.39 10.70 3.77
CA TYR A 101 -6.64 10.33 2.57
C TYR A 101 -6.62 11.48 1.57
N ASP A 102 -5.43 11.76 1.03
CA ASP A 102 -5.22 12.77 -0.02
C ASP A 102 -5.70 12.28 -1.39
N ALA A 103 -5.62 10.97 -1.64
CA ALA A 103 -6.11 10.36 -2.87
C ALA A 103 -6.50 8.91 -2.65
N LYS A 104 -7.26 8.36 -3.60
CA LYS A 104 -7.65 6.95 -3.65
C LYS A 104 -7.48 6.47 -5.09
N LYS A 105 -6.88 5.30 -5.26
CA LYS A 105 -6.71 4.69 -6.58
C LYS A 105 -7.17 3.24 -6.56
N GLY A 106 -7.95 2.85 -7.57
CA GLY A 106 -8.34 1.46 -7.79
C GLY A 106 -7.62 0.93 -9.01
N MET A 107 -7.23 -0.34 -8.98
CA MET A 107 -6.66 -1.05 -10.11
C MET A 107 -7.12 -2.50 -10.12
N LEU A 108 -7.26 -3.04 -11.31
CA LEU A 108 -7.41 -4.48 -11.56
C LEU A 108 -6.08 -5.00 -12.07
N PHE A 109 -5.70 -6.19 -11.65
CA PHE A 109 -4.43 -6.78 -12.09
C PHE A 109 -4.54 -7.54 -13.41
N ASP A 110 -5.75 -7.87 -13.83
CA ASP A 110 -6.02 -8.53 -15.10
C ASP A 110 -7.13 -7.75 -15.83
N SER A 111 -6.89 -7.47 -17.11
CA SER A 111 -7.82 -6.81 -18.02
C SER A 111 -8.97 -7.72 -18.45
N SER A 112 -8.88 -9.03 -18.23
CA SER A 112 -9.96 -9.99 -18.48
C SER A 112 -11.23 -9.73 -17.64
N HIS A 113 -11.12 -8.88 -16.61
CA HIS A 113 -12.23 -8.46 -15.74
C HIS A 113 -12.79 -7.07 -16.08
N LEU A 114 -12.30 -6.42 -17.15
CA LEU A 114 -12.88 -5.20 -17.69
C LEU A 114 -13.89 -5.60 -18.78
N ASN A 115 -15.17 -5.72 -18.38
CA ASN A 115 -16.28 -5.83 -19.33
C ASN A 115 -16.57 -4.47 -19.98
#